data_AF-A0A847AJ19-F1
#
_entry.id   AF-A0A847AJ19-F1
#
_cell.length_a   1.000
_cell.length_b   1.000
_cell.length_c   1.000
_cell.angle_alpha   90.00
_cell.angle_beta   90.00
_cell.angle_gamma   90.00
#
_symmetry.space_group_name_H-M   'P 1'
#
loop_
_entity.id
_entity.type
_entity.pdbx_description
1 polymer ?
#
loop_
_entity_poly.entity_id
_entity_poly.type
_entity_poly.pdbx_seq_one_letter_code
_entity_poly.pdbx_strand_id
1 'polypeptide(L)'
;MTSHSDSASHFLKDWQRAGWHDQTLWMVREKRDNAAIVVSEWESLRDKASMIKESTLLQLDKFLEQFETNAINNGAKVHWASDAKSFNEIILNIIRENKASKIVKSKSMLTEECGMNSYLETQGIEIVDTDLGERIIQLRKESPSHIVLPAIHLKKEEISELFHEKLNTQKGNTD
;
A
#
# COMPACT_ATOMS: atom_id res chain seq x y z
N MET A 1 19.26 -10.61 21.54
CA MET A 1 18.57 -11.08 20.33
C MET A 1 17.52 -10.04 19.98
N THR A 2 17.46 -9.62 18.73
CA THR A 2 16.60 -8.52 18.28
C THR A 2 15.13 -8.88 18.46
N SER A 3 14.26 -7.90 18.76
CA SER A 3 12.81 -8.08 19.00
C SER A 3 12.11 -8.90 17.91
N HIS A 4 12.64 -8.86 16.68
CA HIS A 4 12.12 -9.66 15.57
C HIS A 4 12.20 -11.17 15.81
N SER A 5 13.33 -11.68 16.33
CA SER A 5 13.51 -13.12 16.58
C SER A 5 12.51 -13.62 17.64
N ASP A 6 12.26 -12.79 18.66
CA ASP A 6 11.31 -13.12 19.72
C ASP A 6 9.86 -13.08 19.19
N SER A 7 9.50 -12.07 18.40
CA SER A 7 8.19 -11.98 17.73
C SER A 7 7.95 -13.15 16.77
N ALA A 8 8.96 -13.53 15.98
CA ALA A 8 8.89 -14.67 15.08
C ALA A 8 8.71 -15.97 15.88
N SER A 9 9.47 -16.16 16.96
CA SER A 9 9.33 -17.32 17.84
C SER A 9 7.94 -17.41 18.46
N HIS A 10 7.31 -16.27 18.80
CA HIS A 10 5.94 -16.23 19.29
C HIS A 10 4.94 -16.64 18.20
N PHE A 11 5.05 -16.07 17.00
CA PHE A 11 4.19 -16.41 15.85
C PHE A 11 4.27 -17.91 15.50
N LEU A 12 5.47 -18.48 15.53
CA LEU A 12 5.70 -19.89 15.21
C LEU A 12 5.15 -20.89 16.25
N LYS A 13 4.70 -20.42 17.43
CA LYS A 13 4.02 -21.30 18.40
C LYS A 13 2.68 -21.80 17.87
N ASP A 14 1.99 -20.99 17.05
CA ASP A 14 0.81 -21.43 16.31
C ASP A 14 1.23 -21.95 14.94
N TRP A 15 1.67 -23.21 14.91
CA TRP A 15 2.18 -23.83 13.68
C TRP A 15 1.10 -23.96 12.59
N GLN A 16 -0.17 -24.12 12.98
CA GLN A 16 -1.27 -24.18 12.03
C GLN A 16 -1.49 -22.83 11.35
N ARG A 17 -1.44 -21.73 12.11
CA ARG A 17 -1.50 -20.37 11.57
C ARG A 17 -0.29 -20.06 10.69
N ALA A 18 0.91 -20.40 11.15
CA ALA A 18 2.14 -20.19 10.39
C ALA A 18 2.13 -20.95 9.06
N GLY A 19 1.73 -22.23 9.07
CA GLY A 19 1.62 -23.04 7.86
C GLY A 19 0.57 -22.52 6.87
N TRP A 20 -0.58 -22.04 7.35
CA TRP A 20 -1.58 -21.38 6.50
C TRP A 20 -1.04 -20.10 5.85
N HIS A 21 -0.32 -19.28 6.61
CA HIS A 21 0.25 -18.03 6.11
C HIS A 21 1.31 -18.29 5.03
N ASP A 22 2.20 -19.26 5.26
CA ASP A 22 3.22 -19.68 4.30
C ASP A 22 2.59 -20.22 3.01
N GLN A 23 1.59 -21.09 3.12
CA GLN A 23 0.84 -21.59 1.97
C GLN A 23 0.17 -20.46 1.18
N THR A 24 -0.33 -19.42 1.86
CA THR A 24 -0.95 -18.25 1.21
C THR A 24 0.06 -17.49 0.35
N LEU A 25 1.26 -17.24 0.86
CA LEU A 25 2.35 -16.62 0.10
C LEU A 25 2.79 -17.52 -1.07
N TRP A 26 2.89 -18.83 -0.83
CA TRP A 26 3.23 -19.79 -1.88
C TRP A 26 2.23 -19.78 -3.03
N MET A 27 0.92 -19.76 -2.74
CA MET A 27 -0.12 -19.67 -3.78
C MET A 27 0.00 -18.40 -4.62
N VAL A 28 0.34 -17.26 -4.01
CA VAL A 28 0.57 -16.00 -4.75
C VAL A 28 1.77 -16.13 -5.69
N ARG A 29 2.86 -16.74 -5.21
CA ARG A 29 4.06 -17.01 -6.01
C ARG A 29 3.76 -17.96 -7.17
N GLU A 30 3.06 -19.06 -6.92
CA GLU A 30 2.68 -20.04 -7.93
C GLU A 30 1.79 -19.40 -9.02
N LYS A 31 0.82 -18.57 -8.64
CA LYS A 31 -0.01 -17.83 -9.61
C LYS A 31 0.83 -16.91 -10.50
N ARG A 32 1.82 -16.23 -9.93
CA ARG A 32 2.78 -15.41 -10.70
C ARG A 32 3.57 -16.28 -11.68
N ASP A 33 4.08 -17.42 -11.23
CA ASP A 33 4.88 -18.32 -12.05
C ASP A 33 4.06 -18.89 -13.22
N ASN A 34 2.81 -19.29 -12.97
CA ASN A 34 1.88 -19.73 -14.02
C ASN A 34 1.60 -18.64 -15.06
N ALA A 35 1.41 -17.39 -14.61
CA ALA A 35 1.23 -16.25 -15.51
C ALA A 35 2.51 -15.90 -16.30
N ALA A 36 3.70 -16.19 -15.75
CA ALA A 36 4.97 -15.98 -16.43
C ALA A 36 5.23 -17.05 -17.50
N ILE A 37 4.95 -18.32 -17.21
CA ILE A 37 5.24 -19.47 -18.09
C ILE A 37 4.53 -19.36 -19.45
N VAL A 38 3.34 -18.75 -19.50
CA VAL A 38 2.59 -18.58 -20.75
C VAL A 38 3.15 -17.49 -21.67
N VAL A 39 4.13 -16.71 -21.19
CA VAL A 39 4.81 -15.67 -21.97
C VAL A 39 6.17 -16.18 -22.41
N SER A 40 6.30 -16.56 -23.68
CA SER A 40 7.50 -17.20 -24.24
C SER A 40 8.80 -16.41 -23.99
N GLU A 41 8.75 -15.08 -24.07
CA GLU A 41 9.88 -14.18 -23.87
C GLU A 41 9.94 -13.53 -22.46
N TRP A 42 9.31 -14.14 -21.45
CA TRP A 42 9.17 -13.56 -20.11
C TRP A 42 10.47 -12.99 -19.52
N GLU A 43 11.55 -13.78 -19.48
CA GLU A 43 12.82 -13.32 -18.88
C GLU A 43 13.44 -12.17 -19.69
N SER A 44 13.36 -12.21 -21.02
CA SER A 44 13.86 -11.12 -21.87
C SER A 44 13.08 -9.81 -21.66
N LEU A 45 11.75 -9.91 -21.53
CA LEU A 45 10.90 -8.76 -21.20
C LEU A 45 11.22 -8.21 -19.80
N ARG A 46 11.44 -9.09 -18.82
CA ARG A 46 11.81 -8.73 -17.46
C ARG A 46 13.15 -7.99 -17.42
N ASP A 47 14.17 -8.51 -18.10
CA ASP A 47 15.48 -7.87 -18.18
C ASP A 47 15.40 -6.52 -18.87
N LYS A 48 14.69 -6.44 -20.00
CA LYS A 48 14.46 -5.19 -20.71
C LYS A 48 13.74 -4.15 -19.84
N ALA A 49 12.71 -4.54 -19.10
CA ALA A 49 12.02 -3.67 -18.16
C ALA A 49 12.96 -3.18 -17.04
N SER A 50 13.83 -4.06 -16.53
CA SER A 50 14.85 -3.69 -15.54
C SER A 50 15.82 -2.64 -16.08
N MET A 51 16.35 -2.85 -17.29
CA MET A 51 17.27 -1.90 -17.95
C MET A 51 16.61 -0.54 -18.21
N ILE A 52 15.34 -0.53 -18.62
CA ILE A 52 14.57 0.71 -18.81
C ILE A 52 14.47 1.45 -17.48
N LYS A 53 14.07 0.75 -16.40
CA LYS A 53 13.94 1.35 -15.06
C LYS A 53 15.27 1.95 -14.60
N GLU A 54 16.37 1.23 -14.75
CA GLU A 54 17.70 1.71 -14.38
C GLU A 54 18.10 2.96 -15.17
N SER A 55 17.92 2.93 -16.50
CA SER A 55 18.20 4.09 -17.37
C SER A 55 17.34 5.31 -17.03
N THR A 56 16.07 5.10 -16.65
CA THR A 56 15.18 6.16 -16.17
C THR A 56 15.67 6.75 -14.85
N LEU A 57 16.09 5.93 -13.90
CA LEU A 57 16.59 6.40 -12.59
C LEU A 57 17.89 7.21 -12.71
N LEU A 58 18.75 6.90 -13.68
CA LEU A 58 19.98 7.66 -13.95
C LEU A 58 19.72 9.06 -14.53
N GLN A 59 18.52 9.32 -15.04
CA GLN A 59 18.10 10.59 -15.65
C GLN A 59 16.85 11.14 -14.96
N LEU A 60 16.70 10.82 -13.67
CA LEU A 60 15.50 11.11 -12.92
C LEU A 60 15.19 12.61 -12.87
N ASP A 61 16.24 13.45 -12.77
CA ASP A 61 16.15 14.91 -12.86
C ASP A 61 15.38 15.36 -14.11
N LYS A 62 15.78 14.87 -15.29
CA LYS A 62 15.16 15.22 -16.57
C LYS A 62 13.75 14.67 -16.69
N PHE A 63 13.54 13.42 -16.27
CA PHE A 63 12.24 12.77 -16.39
C PHE A 63 11.19 13.36 -15.45
N LEU A 64 11.59 13.88 -14.29
CA LEU A 64 10.66 14.57 -13.39
C LEU A 64 10.20 15.91 -13.97
N GLU A 65 11.09 16.73 -14.55
CA GLU A 65 10.72 17.97 -15.24
C GLU A 65 9.83 17.69 -16.47
N GLN A 66 10.14 16.63 -17.22
CA GLN A 66 9.31 16.21 -18.34
C GLN A 66 7.93 15.74 -17.88
N PHE A 67 7.86 14.97 -16.79
CA PHE A 67 6.60 14.55 -16.18
C PHE A 67 5.78 15.77 -15.73
N GLU A 68 6.41 16.71 -15.02
CA GLU A 68 5.74 17.94 -14.56
C GLU A 68 5.14 18.72 -15.74
N THR A 69 5.93 18.96 -16.78
CA THR A 69 5.47 19.66 -17.99
C THR A 69 4.26 18.96 -18.60
N ASN A 70 4.33 17.64 -18.77
CA ASN A 70 3.23 16.87 -19.34
C ASN A 70 2.00 16.84 -18.43
N ALA A 71 2.17 16.73 -17.11
CA ALA A 71 1.08 16.73 -16.15
C ALA A 71 0.35 18.08 -16.13
N ILE A 72 1.10 19.19 -16.12
CA ILE A 72 0.55 20.55 -16.20
C ILE A 72 -0.22 20.75 -17.50
N ASN A 73 0.33 20.31 -18.63
CA ASN A 73 -0.35 20.37 -19.94
C ASN A 73 -1.66 19.57 -19.96
N ASN A 74 -1.79 18.53 -19.14
CA ASN A 74 -3.02 17.76 -18.95
C ASN A 74 -3.95 18.33 -17.86
N GLY A 75 -3.67 19.54 -17.35
CA GLY A 75 -4.50 20.24 -16.38
C GLY A 75 -4.26 19.82 -14.92
N ALA A 76 -3.22 19.04 -14.64
CA ALA A 76 -2.82 18.74 -13.26
C ALA A 76 -2.05 19.93 -12.65
N LYS A 77 -2.13 20.08 -11.33
CA LYS A 77 -1.26 20.96 -10.55
C LYS A 77 -0.17 20.11 -9.90
N VAL A 78 1.09 20.38 -10.22
CA VAL A 78 2.23 19.63 -9.68
C VAL A 78 2.77 20.38 -8.46
N HIS A 79 3.04 19.62 -7.40
CA HIS A 79 3.61 20.11 -6.16
C HIS A 79 4.88 19.33 -5.85
N TRP A 80 5.97 20.05 -5.60
CA TRP A 80 7.25 19.48 -5.20
C TRP A 80 7.41 19.53 -3.69
N ALA A 81 7.82 18.41 -3.10
CA ALA A 81 8.12 18.27 -1.68
C ALA A 81 9.51 17.63 -1.52
N SER A 82 10.37 18.23 -0.71
CA SER A 82 11.72 17.74 -0.47
C SER A 82 11.79 16.66 0.62
N ASP A 83 10.76 16.58 1.46
CA ASP A 83 10.68 15.69 2.62
C ASP A 83 9.24 15.41 3.05
N ALA A 84 9.06 14.52 4.02
CA ALA A 84 7.75 14.15 4.55
C ALA A 84 6.98 15.32 5.17
N LYS A 85 7.68 16.30 5.77
CA LYS A 85 7.04 17.46 6.41
C LYS A 85 6.40 18.36 5.35
N SER A 86 7.18 18.77 4.36
CA SER A 86 6.71 19.60 3.24
C SER A 86 5.60 18.90 2.45
N PHE A 87 5.72 17.59 2.22
CA PHE A 87 4.67 16.77 1.63
C PHE A 87 3.34 16.88 2.40
N ASN A 88 3.38 16.62 3.71
CA ASN A 88 2.21 16.65 4.58
C ASN A 88 1.57 18.04 4.69
N GLU A 89 2.39 19.10 4.78
CA GLU A 89 1.92 20.49 4.81
C GLU A 89 1.22 20.89 3.51
N ILE A 90 1.78 20.52 2.36
CA ILE A 90 1.17 20.77 1.04
C ILE A 90 -0.21 20.10 0.95
N ILE A 91 -0.31 18.82 1.30
CA ILE A 91 -1.57 18.07 1.24
C ILE A 91 -2.61 18.71 2.17
N LEU A 92 -2.24 19.04 3.40
CA LEU A 92 -3.15 19.70 4.35
C LEU A 92 -3.66 21.05 3.83
N ASN A 93 -2.79 21.84 3.21
CA ASN A 93 -3.18 23.13 2.64
C ASN A 93 -4.18 22.95 1.48
N ILE A 94 -3.94 21.98 0.58
CA ILE A 94 -4.88 21.64 -0.51
C ILE A 94 -6.25 21.27 0.06
N ILE A 95 -6.28 20.44 1.11
CA ILE A 95 -7.53 20.02 1.77
C ILE A 95 -8.27 21.21 2.38
N ARG A 96 -7.54 22.09 3.08
CA ARG A 96 -8.10 23.29 3.72
C ARG A 96 -8.63 24.31 2.72
N GLU A 97 -7.91 24.54 1.62
CA GLU A 97 -8.35 25.43 0.53
C GLU A 97 -9.69 24.96 -0.06
N ASN A 98 -9.88 23.64 -0.15
CA ASN A 98 -11.13 23.03 -0.61
C ASN A 98 -12.20 22.88 0.49
N LYS A 99 -11.92 23.34 1.72
CA LYS A 99 -12.81 23.21 2.90
C LYS A 99 -13.28 21.76 3.13
N ALA A 100 -12.45 20.79 2.75
CA ALA A 100 -12.76 19.39 2.93
C ALA A 100 -12.38 18.95 4.35
N SER A 101 -13.24 18.14 4.97
CA SER A 101 -12.99 17.47 6.25
C SER A 101 -12.78 15.96 6.09
N LYS A 102 -12.98 15.44 4.88
CA LYS A 102 -12.88 14.02 4.55
C LYS A 102 -12.23 13.86 3.19
N ILE A 103 -11.29 12.92 3.08
CA ILE A 103 -10.64 12.57 1.82
C ILE A 103 -10.74 11.08 1.54
N VAL A 104 -10.75 10.75 0.25
CA VAL A 104 -10.67 9.38 -0.25
C VAL A 104 -9.38 9.27 -1.06
N LYS A 105 -8.56 8.26 -0.78
CA LYS A 105 -7.26 8.06 -1.45
C LYS A 105 -7.10 6.64 -1.96
N SER A 106 -6.30 6.49 -3.01
CA SER A 106 -5.75 5.20 -3.42
C SER A 106 -4.53 4.84 -2.58
N LYS A 107 -4.15 3.56 -2.60
CA LYS A 107 -2.90 3.06 -2.01
C LYS A 107 -1.69 3.83 -2.54
N SER A 108 -0.79 4.22 -1.63
CA SER A 108 0.50 4.81 -1.97
C SER A 108 1.51 4.50 -0.87
N MET A 109 2.64 3.89 -1.23
CA MET A 109 3.71 3.65 -0.26
C MET A 109 4.30 4.95 0.28
N LEU A 110 4.33 6.00 -0.55
CA LEU A 110 4.83 7.31 -0.14
C LEU A 110 4.00 7.90 1.01
N THR A 111 2.68 7.67 1.04
CA THR A 111 1.85 8.17 2.14
C THR A 111 2.13 7.46 3.46
N GLU A 112 2.49 6.18 3.42
CA GLU A 112 2.93 5.41 4.60
C GLU A 112 4.30 5.88 5.08
N GLU A 113 5.27 5.99 4.17
CA GLU A 113 6.64 6.45 4.48
C GLU A 113 6.66 7.87 5.07
N CYS A 114 5.76 8.74 4.60
CA CYS A 114 5.62 10.11 5.10
C CYS A 114 4.70 10.24 6.33
N GLY A 115 4.08 9.15 6.82
CA GLY A 115 3.17 9.17 7.96
C GLY A 115 1.94 10.06 7.74
N MET A 116 1.48 10.18 6.50
CA MET A 116 0.47 11.16 6.09
C MET A 116 -0.86 10.94 6.79
N ASN A 117 -1.29 9.68 6.93
CA ASN A 117 -2.58 9.37 7.51
C ASN A 117 -2.65 9.86 8.97
N SER A 118 -1.69 9.47 9.81
CA SER A 118 -1.63 9.92 11.19
C SER A 118 -1.49 11.44 11.32
N TYR A 119 -0.70 12.07 10.44
CA TYR A 119 -0.57 13.53 10.44
C TYR A 119 -1.91 14.22 10.18
N LEU A 120 -2.61 13.85 9.12
CA LEU A 120 -3.90 14.47 8.75
C LEU A 120 -5.01 14.17 9.76
N GLU A 121 -5.03 12.98 10.36
CA GLU A 121 -5.95 12.63 11.45
C GLU A 121 -5.78 13.57 12.67
N THR A 122 -4.54 13.91 13.05
CA THR A 122 -4.29 14.90 14.14
C THR A 122 -4.80 16.29 13.80
N GLN A 123 -5.01 16.60 12.53
CA GLN A 123 -5.57 17.87 12.04
C GLN A 123 -7.09 17.82 11.87
N GLY A 124 -7.75 16.72 12.27
CA GLY A 124 -9.19 16.55 12.19
C GLY A 124 -9.70 16.18 10.79
N ILE A 125 -8.83 15.68 9.91
CA ILE A 125 -9.22 15.19 8.59
C ILE A 125 -9.51 13.69 8.66
N GLU A 126 -10.71 13.29 8.23
CA GLU A 126 -11.05 11.88 8.07
C GLU A 126 -10.50 11.34 6.74
N ILE A 127 -9.88 10.16 6.77
CA ILE A 127 -9.24 9.56 5.60
C ILE A 127 -9.86 8.20 5.35
N VAL A 128 -10.14 7.91 4.08
CA VAL A 128 -10.67 6.63 3.63
C VAL A 128 -9.80 6.10 2.50
N ASP A 129 -9.09 4.99 2.76
CA ASP A 129 -8.41 4.24 1.71
C ASP A 129 -9.40 3.45 0.85
N THR A 130 -9.18 3.45 -0.47
CA THR A 130 -9.99 2.71 -1.44
C THR A 130 -9.46 1.32 -1.74
N ASP A 131 -8.16 1.07 -1.50
CA ASP A 131 -7.62 -0.27 -1.54
C ASP A 131 -8.15 -1.07 -0.35
N LEU A 132 -8.77 -2.22 -0.61
CA LEU A 132 -9.41 -3.02 0.43
C LEU A 132 -8.40 -3.51 1.47
N GLY A 133 -7.19 -3.87 1.04
CA GLY A 133 -6.11 -4.31 1.92
C GLY A 133 -5.71 -3.18 2.86
N GLU A 134 -5.43 -1.99 2.33
CA GLU A 134 -5.12 -0.81 3.15
C GLU A 134 -6.29 -0.45 4.07
N ARG A 135 -7.53 -0.55 3.60
CA ARG A 135 -8.70 -0.24 4.43
C ARG A 135 -8.87 -1.21 5.60
N ILE A 136 -8.59 -2.50 5.41
CA ILE A 136 -8.61 -3.50 6.49
C ILE A 136 -7.56 -3.13 7.55
N ILE A 137 -6.33 -2.83 7.11
CA ILE A 137 -5.22 -2.44 8.00
C ILE A 137 -5.54 -1.13 8.74
N GLN A 138 -6.12 -0.15 8.05
CA GLN A 138 -6.57 1.12 8.61
C GLN A 138 -7.60 0.91 9.73
N LEU A 139 -8.61 0.05 9.50
CA LEU A 139 -9.64 -0.27 10.51
C LEU A 139 -9.06 -1.00 11.74
N ARG A 140 -7.98 -1.76 11.53
CA ARG A 140 -7.26 -2.49 12.59
C ARG A 140 -6.20 -1.66 13.30
N LYS A 141 -5.83 -0.49 12.75
CA LYS A 141 -4.79 0.41 13.26
C LYS A 141 -3.45 -0.31 13.46
N GLU A 142 -3.10 -1.17 12.51
CA GLU A 142 -1.85 -1.92 12.49
C GLU A 142 -1.02 -1.53 11.26
N SER A 143 0.21 -2.05 11.16
CA SER A 143 1.04 -1.87 9.96
C SER A 143 0.78 -2.98 8.94
N PRO A 144 0.91 -2.72 7.63
CA PRO A 144 0.76 -3.76 6.62
C PRO A 144 1.84 -4.83 6.76
N SER A 145 1.49 -6.10 6.54
CA SER A 145 2.47 -7.20 6.60
C SER A 145 3.22 -7.43 5.29
N HIS A 146 2.71 -6.91 4.17
CA HIS A 146 3.30 -7.07 2.85
C HIS A 146 3.02 -5.87 1.94
N ILE A 147 4.04 -5.43 1.20
CA ILE A 147 3.98 -4.21 0.39
C ILE A 147 2.89 -4.24 -0.70
N VAL A 148 2.69 -5.39 -1.35
CA VAL A 148 1.66 -5.55 -2.40
C VAL A 148 0.31 -5.98 -1.82
N LEU A 149 0.31 -6.72 -0.70
CA LEU A 149 -0.87 -7.41 -0.17
C LEU A 149 -0.99 -7.11 1.34
N PRO A 150 -1.41 -5.90 1.72
CA PRO A 150 -1.29 -5.37 3.10
C PRO A 150 -1.82 -6.32 4.19
N ALA A 151 -2.99 -6.91 3.92
CA ALA A 151 -3.74 -7.75 4.84
C ALA A 151 -3.56 -9.26 4.59
N ILE A 152 -2.53 -9.70 3.85
CA ILE A 152 -2.32 -11.13 3.51
C ILE A 152 -2.19 -12.04 4.75
N HIS A 153 -1.78 -11.45 5.88
CA HIS A 153 -1.65 -12.18 7.13
C HIS A 153 -2.99 -12.46 7.84
N LEU A 154 -4.12 -11.98 7.32
CA LEU A 154 -5.47 -12.14 7.88
C LEU A 154 -6.29 -13.14 7.08
N LYS A 155 -7.06 -13.97 7.80
CA LYS A 155 -8.04 -14.90 7.23
C LYS A 155 -9.34 -14.16 6.93
N LYS A 156 -10.11 -14.69 5.99
CA LYS A 156 -11.41 -14.13 5.61
C LYS A 156 -12.41 -14.08 6.78
N GLU A 157 -12.33 -15.04 7.71
CA GLU A 157 -13.18 -15.06 8.91
C GLU A 157 -12.86 -13.88 9.84
N GLU A 158 -11.58 -13.54 10.01
CA GLU A 158 -11.15 -12.39 10.83
C GLU A 158 -11.54 -11.06 10.17
N ILE A 159 -11.50 -11.00 8.84
CA ILE A 159 -11.97 -9.83 8.07
C ILE A 159 -13.49 -9.70 8.20
N SER A 160 -14.23 -10.81 8.16
CA SER A 160 -15.69 -10.83 8.36
C SER A 160 -16.08 -10.27 9.72
N GLU A 161 -15.40 -10.71 10.80
CA GLU A 161 -15.63 -10.22 12.16
C GLU A 161 -15.30 -8.72 12.27
N LEU A 162 -14.18 -8.29 11.69
CA LEU A 162 -13.79 -6.88 11.65
C LEU A 162 -14.85 -6.01 10.96
N PHE A 163 -15.35 -6.44 9.80
CA PHE A 163 -16.36 -5.68 9.05
C PHE A 163 -17.70 -5.68 9.76
N HIS A 164 -18.07 -6.76 10.43
CA HIS A 164 -19.26 -6.76 11.27
C HIS A 164 -19.14 -5.73 12.40
N GLU A 165 -18.00 -5.68 13.08
CA GLU A 165 -17.76 -4.73 14.17
C GLU A 165 -17.68 -3.27 13.69
N LYS A 166 -16.93 -3.00 12.62
CA LYS A 166 -16.62 -1.63 12.18
C LYS A 166 -17.58 -1.05 11.17
N LEU A 167 -18.22 -1.90 10.37
CA LEU A 167 -19.06 -1.50 9.23
C LEU A 167 -20.49 -2.05 9.33
N ASN A 168 -20.82 -2.80 10.39
CA ASN A 168 -22.14 -3.38 10.63
C ASN A 168 -22.63 -4.30 9.49
N THR A 169 -21.72 -5.05 8.88
CA THR A 169 -22.05 -6.09 7.88
C THR A 169 -22.72 -7.30 8.56
N GLN A 170 -23.30 -8.22 7.77
CA GLN A 170 -23.87 -9.44 8.31
C GLN A 170 -22.80 -10.31 9.00
N LYS A 171 -23.07 -10.72 10.25
CA LYS A 171 -22.15 -11.57 11.03
C LYS A 171 -21.92 -12.91 10.32
N GLY A 172 -20.63 -13.29 10.19
CA GLY A 172 -20.23 -14.56 9.60
C GLY A 172 -20.28 -14.58 8.06
N ASN A 173 -20.41 -13.43 7.41
CA ASN A 173 -20.32 -13.36 5.95
C ASN A 173 -18.85 -13.48 5.49
N THR A 174 -18.51 -14.59 4.85
CA THR A 174 -17.13 -14.95 4.44
C THR A 174 -17.04 -15.31 2.96
N ASP A 175 -17.90 -14.69 2.16
CA ASP A 175 -17.92 -14.80 0.71
C ASP A 175 -16.63 -14.29 0.05
#